data_AF-A0AAV8WP72-F1
#
_entry.id   AF-A0AAV8WP72-F1
#
_cell.length_a   1.000
_cell.length_b   1.000
_cell.length_c   1.000
_cell.angle_alpha   90.00
_cell.angle_beta   90.00
_cell.angle_gamma   90.00
#
_symmetry.space_group_name_H-M   'P 1'
#
loop_
_entity.id
_entity.type
_entity.pdbx_description
1 polymer ?
#
loop_
_entity_poly.entity_id
_entity_poly.type
_entity_poly.pdbx_seq_one_letter_code
_entity_poly.pdbx_strand_id
1 'polypeptide(L)'
;MFEEIAKEMQHTTKTRISGTNCENRWKVLERNYKKYIDNSKLTGRGRKVFEYADIMHTILGSKKNIHLVLLLSSDTINTPEESADDMKNVMEMSTEPDV
;
A
#
# COMPACT_ATOMS: atom_id res chain seq x y z
N MET A 1 -19.43 -1.75 -5.19
CA MET A 1 -19.05 -0.67 -4.27
C MET A 1 -19.28 0.72 -4.86
N PHE A 2 -18.40 1.30 -5.71
CA PHE A 2 -18.61 2.69 -6.18
C PHE A 2 -19.89 2.89 -7.01
N GLU A 3 -20.37 1.86 -7.70
CA GLU A 3 -21.67 1.90 -8.40
C GLU A 3 -22.86 2.01 -7.44
N GLU A 4 -22.77 1.45 -6.23
CA GLU A 4 -23.85 1.56 -5.23
C GLU A 4 -23.89 2.96 -4.64
N ILE A 5 -22.72 3.52 -4.33
CA ILE A 5 -22.57 4.91 -3.90
C ILE A 5 -23.13 5.85 -4.98
N ALA A 6 -22.81 5.58 -6.26
CA ALA A 6 -23.32 6.37 -7.37
C ALA A 6 -24.84 6.33 -7.45
N LYS A 7 -25.47 5.16 -7.29
CA LYS A 7 -26.95 5.04 -7.26
C LYS A 7 -27.55 5.88 -6.13
N GLU A 8 -27.02 5.76 -4.91
CA GLU A 8 -27.50 6.53 -3.75
C GLU A 8 -27.34 8.05 -3.97
N MET A 9 -26.19 8.47 -4.51
CA MET A 9 -25.97 9.87 -4.87
C MET A 9 -26.95 10.34 -5.95
N GLN A 10 -27.22 9.54 -6.99
CA GLN A 10 -28.20 9.90 -8.03
C GLN A 10 -29.59 10.17 -7.44
N HIS A 11 -30.03 9.36 -6.47
CA HIS A 11 -31.31 9.55 -5.78
C HIS A 11 -31.38 10.89 -5.04
N THR A 12 -30.27 11.31 -4.43
CA THR A 12 -30.20 12.54 -3.62
C THR A 12 -30.04 13.79 -4.49
N THR A 13 -29.11 13.76 -5.46
CA THR A 13 -28.72 14.94 -6.25
C THR A 13 -29.43 15.06 -7.59
N LYS A 14 -30.31 14.09 -7.95
CA LYS A 14 -31.06 14.03 -9.21
C LYS A 14 -30.20 14.24 -10.46
N THR A 15 -28.94 13.84 -10.40
CA THR A 15 -27.93 14.03 -11.45
C THR A 15 -27.37 12.68 -11.85
N ARG A 16 -27.09 12.47 -13.14
CA ARG A 16 -26.48 11.23 -13.62
C ARG A 16 -25.01 11.15 -13.20
N ILE A 17 -24.68 10.20 -12.33
CA ILE A 17 -23.33 9.99 -11.78
C ILE A 17 -22.97 8.52 -11.96
N SER A 18 -21.85 8.19 -12.60
CA SER A 18 -21.38 6.79 -12.68
C SER A 18 -20.48 6.42 -11.49
N GLY A 19 -20.31 5.13 -11.20
CA GLY A 19 -19.32 4.68 -10.22
C GLY A 19 -17.91 5.21 -10.50
N THR A 20 -17.52 5.29 -11.77
CA THR A 20 -16.25 5.89 -12.21
C THR A 20 -16.12 7.37 -11.80
N ASN A 21 -17.21 8.14 -11.83
CA ASN A 21 -17.19 9.54 -11.35
C ASN A 21 -16.92 9.59 -9.85
N CYS A 22 -17.57 8.71 -9.07
CA CYS A 22 -17.36 8.61 -7.62
C CYS A 22 -15.93 8.19 -7.29
N GLU A 23 -15.39 7.17 -7.97
CA GLU A 23 -14.02 6.69 -7.76
C GLU A 23 -12.99 7.79 -8.07
N ASN A 24 -13.12 8.47 -9.21
CA ASN A 24 -12.21 9.55 -9.57
C ASN A 24 -12.29 10.71 -8.56
N ARG A 25 -13.49 11.05 -8.08
CA ARG A 25 -13.65 12.06 -7.05
C ARG A 25 -13.00 11.64 -5.74
N TRP A 26 -13.15 10.38 -5.34
CA TRP A 26 -12.49 9.81 -4.17
C TRP A 26 -10.97 9.92 -4.26
N LYS A 27 -10.37 9.51 -5.39
CA LYS A 27 -8.91 9.64 -5.63
C LYS A 27 -8.43 11.09 -5.51
N VAL A 28 -9.21 12.06 -6.00
CA VAL A 28 -8.88 13.49 -5.86
C VAL A 28 -8.90 13.91 -4.39
N LEU A 29 -9.91 13.50 -3.63
CA LEU A 29 -10.03 13.79 -2.20
C LEU A 29 -8.84 13.20 -1.43
N GLU A 30 -8.47 11.94 -1.68
CA GLU A 30 -7.31 11.30 -1.04
C GLU A 30 -6.02 12.07 -1.31
N ARG A 31 -5.74 12.45 -2.56
CA ARG A 31 -4.55 13.22 -2.92
C ARG A 31 -4.54 14.59 -2.23
N ASN A 32 -5.67 15.27 -2.18
CA ASN A 32 -5.79 16.57 -1.52
C ASN A 32 -5.57 16.45 -0.01
N TYR A 33 -6.12 15.41 0.61
CA TYR A 33 -5.91 15.13 2.04
C TYR A 33 -4.44 14.84 2.35
N LYS A 34 -3.75 14.00 1.56
CA LYS A 34 -2.30 13.76 1.72
C LYS A 34 -1.50 15.06 1.64
N LYS A 35 -1.74 15.86 0.58
CA LYS A 35 -1.13 17.19 0.44
C LYS A 35 -1.43 18.12 1.62
N TYR A 36 -2.64 18.06 2.17
CA TYR A 36 -3.02 18.85 3.34
C TYR A 36 -2.19 18.46 4.57
N ILE A 37 -2.05 17.16 4.86
CA ILE A 37 -1.25 16.66 5.97
C ILE A 37 0.24 16.99 5.79
N ASP A 38 0.77 16.79 4.59
CA ASP A 38 2.18 17.05 4.28
C ASP A 38 2.53 18.54 4.46
N ASN A 39 1.67 19.44 3.98
CA ASN A 39 1.85 20.89 4.15
C ASN A 39 1.63 21.35 5.59
N SER A 40 0.80 20.66 6.38
CA SER A 40 0.53 21.03 7.77
C SER A 40 1.74 20.85 8.69
N LYS A 41 2.72 20.03 8.29
CA LYS A 41 3.98 19.80 9.02
C LYS A 41 5.06 20.84 8.72
N LEU A 42 4.91 21.63 7.65
CA LEU A 42 5.87 22.66 7.26
C LEU A 42 5.47 23.99 7.94
N THR A 43 6.29 24.42 8.89
CA THR A 43 6.08 25.64 9.67
C THR A 43 6.19 26.89 8.78
N GLY A 44 5.15 27.73 8.80
CA GLY A 44 5.25 29.13 8.41
C GLY A 44 4.49 29.50 7.14
N ARG A 45 3.33 30.16 7.31
CA ARG A 45 2.66 31.01 6.31
C ARG A 45 2.12 30.29 5.07
N GLY A 46 1.23 29.31 5.28
CA GLY A 46 0.51 28.68 4.17
C GLY A 46 -0.43 27.54 4.56
N ARG A 47 -1.06 27.59 5.75
CA ARG A 47 -2.01 26.54 6.17
C ARG A 47 -3.17 26.51 5.16
N LYS A 48 -3.16 25.52 4.28
CA LYS A 48 -4.27 25.26 3.36
C LYS A 48 -5.40 24.69 4.19
N VAL A 49 -6.56 25.32 4.17
CA VAL A 49 -7.76 24.76 4.79
C VAL A 49 -8.32 23.70 3.84
N PHE A 50 -8.57 22.50 4.36
CA PHE A 50 -9.27 21.45 3.63
C PHE A 50 -10.56 21.13 4.39
N GLU A 51 -11.70 21.49 3.80
CA GLU A 51 -13.02 21.46 4.44
C GLU A 51 -13.41 20.07 4.95
N TYR A 52 -12.92 19.02 4.28
CA TYR A 52 -13.22 17.63 4.62
C TYR A 52 -12.09 16.96 5.44
N ALA A 53 -11.19 17.75 6.04
CA ALA A 53 -10.03 17.22 6.76
C ALA A 53 -10.42 16.29 7.91
N ASP A 54 -11.39 16.69 8.74
CA ASP A 54 -11.79 15.91 9.93
C ASP A 54 -12.39 14.55 9.56
N ILE A 55 -13.28 14.55 8.55
CA ILE A 55 -13.92 13.34 8.02
C ILE A 55 -12.86 12.44 7.38
N MET A 56 -11.97 13.00 6.56
CA MET A 56 -10.91 12.24 5.90
C MET A 56 -9.87 11.72 6.90
N HIS A 57 -9.59 12.44 7.98
CA HIS A 57 -8.72 11.97 9.06
C HIS A 57 -9.34 10.81 9.83
N THR A 58 -10.65 10.82 10.03
CA THR A 58 -11.36 9.69 10.66
C THR A 58 -11.22 8.42 9.81
N ILE A 59 -11.36 8.55 8.49
CA ILE A 59 -11.30 7.42 7.54
C ILE A 59 -9.86 6.95 7.30
N LEU A 60 -8.91 7.88 7.08
CA LEU A 60 -7.55 7.61 6.60
C LEU A 60 -6.44 7.83 7.65
N GLY A 61 -6.68 8.68 8.65
CA GLY A 61 -5.72 9.03 9.70
C GLY A 61 -5.60 7.97 10.79
N SER A 62 -6.64 7.16 10.98
CA SER A 62 -6.60 5.98 11.84
C SER A 62 -5.77 4.89 11.17
N LYS A 63 -4.48 4.75 11.54
CA LYS A 63 -3.74 3.50 11.29
C LYS A 63 -4.47 2.40 12.06
N LYS A 64 -5.40 1.71 11.40
CA LYS A 64 -5.93 0.45 11.90
C LYS A 64 -4.69 -0.45 11.97
N ASN A 65 -4.24 -0.80 13.17
CA ASN A 65 -3.29 -1.89 13.35
C ASN A 65 -4.03 -3.16 12.93
N ILE A 66 -4.11 -3.42 11.62
CA ILE A 66 -4.77 -4.61 11.10
C ILE A 66 -3.80 -5.75 11.39
N HIS A 67 -4.01 -6.41 12.53
CA HIS A 67 -3.34 -7.65 12.84
C HIS A 67 -4.00 -8.74 11.99
N LEU A 68 -3.58 -8.86 10.72
CA LEU A 68 -3.94 -10.02 9.92
C LEU A 68 -3.31 -11.24 10.58
N VAL A 69 -4.14 -12.02 11.27
CA VAL A 69 -3.78 -13.40 11.62
C VAL A 69 -3.68 -14.14 10.29
N LEU A 70 -2.45 -14.34 9.82
CA LEU A 70 -2.13 -15.21 8.70
C LEU A 70 -2.53 -16.64 9.10
N LEU A 71 -3.72 -17.07 8.70
CA LEU A 71 -4.10 -18.48 8.74
C LEU A 71 -3.40 -19.16 7.55
N LEU A 72 -2.14 -19.52 7.76
CA LEU A 72 -1.35 -20.30 6.81
C LEU A 72 -1.83 -21.76 6.86
N SER A 73 -2.97 -22.05 6.22
CA SER A 73 -3.48 -23.42 6.08
C SER A 73 -3.02 -24.00 4.74
N SER A 74 -1.77 -24.45 4.66
CA SER A 74 -1.31 -25.38 3.62
C SER A 74 -0.05 -26.07 4.11
N ASP A 75 -0.23 -27.25 4.70
CA ASP A 75 0.85 -28.19 4.99
C ASP A 75 1.28 -28.86 3.68
N THR A 76 2.25 -28.27 2.99
CA THR A 76 3.06 -29.01 2.00
C THR A 76 4.52 -28.73 2.28
N ILE A 77 5.14 -29.62 3.05
CA ILE A 77 6.59 -29.68 3.24
C ILE A 77 7.17 -30.25 1.95
N ASN A 78 7.76 -29.41 1.11
CA ASN A 78 8.59 -29.88 0.01
C ASN A 78 9.97 -30.23 0.60
N THR A 79 10.22 -31.52 0.80
CA THR A 79 11.56 -32.05 1.04
C THR A 79 12.40 -31.91 -0.22
N PRO A 80 13.59 -31.27 -0.19
CA PRO A 80 14.50 -31.26 -1.32
C PRO A 80 15.11 -32.66 -1.51
N GLU A 81 15.02 -33.21 -2.71
CA GLU A 81 15.84 -34.35 -3.12
C GLU A 81 17.30 -33.88 -3.26
N GLU A 82 18.22 -34.49 -2.52
CA GLU A 82 19.67 -34.31 -2.67
C GLU A 82 20.12 -34.87 -4.03
N SER A 83 20.31 -34.00 -5.02
CA SER A 83 21.15 -34.31 -6.17
C SER A 83 22.61 -34.06 -5.79
N ALA A 84 23.35 -35.15 -5.60
CA ALA A 84 24.78 -35.16 -5.30
C ALA A 84 25.59 -34.77 -6.54
N ASP A 85 25.99 -33.50 -6.68
CA ASP A 85 27.04 -33.09 -7.62
C ASP A 85 27.63 -31.73 -7.19
N ASP A 86 28.43 -31.70 -6.12
CA ASP A 86 29.32 -30.55 -5.83
C ASP A 86 30.50 -30.98 -4.95
N MET A 87 31.51 -31.61 -5.56
CA MET A 87 32.86 -31.64 -4.97
C MET A 87 33.91 -31.81 -6.06
N LYS A 88 34.35 -30.69 -6.65
CA LYS A 88 35.62 -30.53 -7.40
C LYS A 88 35.74 -29.09 -7.92
N ASN A 89 35.99 -28.09 -7.07
CA ASN A 89 36.74 -26.89 -7.50
C ASN A 89 37.14 -25.92 -6.37
N VAL A 90 37.82 -26.34 -5.30
CA VAL A 90 38.51 -25.34 -4.43
C VAL A 90 39.71 -25.96 -3.70
N MET A 91 40.79 -26.36 -4.39
CA MET A 91 42.12 -26.40 -3.76
C MET A 91 43.27 -26.51 -4.77
N GLU A 92 43.40 -25.54 -5.68
CA GLU A 92 44.67 -25.35 -6.38
C GLU A 92 44.83 -23.89 -6.79
N MET A 93 45.27 -23.07 -5.84
CA MET A 93 46.00 -21.82 -6.12
C MET A 93 46.51 -21.24 -4.79
N SER A 94 47.76 -20.79 -4.81
CA SER A 94 48.50 -20.08 -3.76
C SER A 94 49.27 -20.93 -2.74
N THR A 95 50.48 -21.36 -3.10
CA THR A 95 51.71 -20.73 -2.56
C THR A 95 52.94 -21.15 -3.37
N GLU A 96 53.70 -20.16 -3.85
CA GLU A 96 54.93 -20.30 -4.65
C GLU A 96 56.13 -20.79 -3.81
N PRO A 97 57.20 -21.34 -4.45
CA PRO A 97 58.38 -21.87 -3.77
C PRO A 97 59.52 -20.83 -3.63
N ASP A 98 60.17 -20.78 -2.46
CA ASP A 98 61.46 -20.13 -2.20
C ASP A 98 62.53 -21.21 -1.91
N VAL A 99 63.51 -21.39 -2.81
CA VAL A 99 64.94 -21.72 -2.53
C VAL A 99 65.81 -21.20 -3.67
#